data_AF-G8JL35-F1
#
_entry.id   AF-G8JL35-F1
#
_cell.length_a   1.000
_cell.length_b   1.000
_cell.length_c   1.000
_cell.angle_alpha   90.00
_cell.angle_beta   90.00
_cell.angle_gamma   90.00
#
_symmetry.space_group_name_H-M   'P 1'
#
loop_
_entity.id
_entity.type
_entity.pdbx_description
1 polymer ?
#
loop_
_entity_poly.entity_id
_entity_poly.type
_entity_poly.pdbx_seq_one_letter_code
_entity_poly.pdbx_strand_id
1 'polypeptide(L)'
;RPDSGTMVMAEGTAVLRRNRPGTKAQDFYNWPDESFDEMDSTLAVQQSECHPDTCTQMTATEQWIFLCAAHKTPKECPAIDYTRHTLDGAACLLNSNKYFPSRVSIKESSVAKLGSVCRRIYRIFSHAYFHHRQIFDEYENETFLCHRFTKFVMKYNLMSKDNLIVPILEEEVQNSVSGESEA
;
A
#
# COMPACT_ATOMS: atom_id res chain seq x y z
N ARG A 1 19.50 -42.34 34.04
CA ARG A 1 19.80 -41.07 33.33
C ARG A 1 18.95 -41.06 32.08
N PRO A 2 17.92 -40.20 31.99
CA PRO A 2 17.14 -40.05 30.77
C PRO A 2 17.90 -39.11 29.82
N ASP A 3 18.03 -39.53 28.57
CA ASP A 3 18.58 -38.71 27.50
C ASP A 3 17.48 -37.75 27.02
N SER A 4 17.79 -36.46 27.06
CA SER A 4 16.84 -35.37 26.85
C SER A 4 16.82 -35.06 25.36
N GLY A 5 15.91 -35.70 24.63
CA GLY A 5 15.63 -35.39 23.22
C GLY A 5 14.95 -34.02 23.11
N THR A 6 15.76 -32.97 22.93
CA THR A 6 15.30 -31.63 22.58
C THR A 6 14.53 -31.70 21.25
N MET A 7 13.22 -31.49 21.28
CA MET A 7 12.43 -31.25 20.08
C MET A 7 12.84 -29.89 19.50
N VAL A 8 13.40 -29.94 18.31
CA VAL A 8 13.66 -28.77 17.44
C VAL A 8 12.33 -28.10 17.12
N MET A 9 12.18 -26.85 17.56
CA MET A 9 11.09 -25.97 17.15
C MET A 9 11.36 -25.55 15.69
N ALA A 10 10.45 -25.90 14.79
CA ALA A 10 10.49 -25.43 13.40
C ALA A 10 10.28 -23.91 13.35
N GLU A 11 11.18 -23.22 12.65
CA GLU A 11 11.20 -21.77 12.44
C GLU A 11 9.97 -21.25 11.67
N GLY A 12 9.47 -20.09 12.14
CA GLY A 12 8.91 -19.02 11.31
C GLY A 12 7.62 -19.30 10.53
N THR A 13 6.47 -19.30 11.19
CA THR A 13 5.20 -19.11 10.46
C THR A 13 5.02 -17.61 10.20
N ALA A 14 5.25 -17.14 8.97
CA ALA A 14 5.00 -15.75 8.59
C ALA A 14 3.52 -15.38 8.84
N VAL A 15 3.27 -14.41 9.73
CA VAL A 15 1.92 -13.98 10.07
C VAL A 15 1.39 -13.09 8.94
N LEU A 16 0.56 -13.68 8.09
CA LEU A 16 -0.02 -12.96 6.97
C LEU A 16 -1.10 -11.98 7.45
N ARG A 17 -0.74 -10.70 7.64
CA ARG A 17 -1.62 -9.61 8.10
C ARG A 17 -2.63 -9.13 7.05
N ARG A 18 -3.36 -10.05 6.42
CA ARG A 18 -4.41 -9.78 5.42
C ARG A 18 -5.73 -10.42 5.81
N ASN A 19 -6.84 -9.66 5.75
CA ASN A 19 -8.17 -10.22 6.00
C ASN A 19 -8.51 -11.19 4.85
N ARG A 20 -8.76 -12.46 5.16
CA ARG A 20 -9.11 -13.49 4.17
C ARG A 20 -10.52 -13.23 3.60
N PRO A 21 -10.83 -13.67 2.37
CA PRO A 21 -12.20 -13.67 1.87
C PRO A 21 -13.15 -14.34 2.88
N GLY A 22 -14.26 -13.68 3.23
CA GLY A 22 -15.23 -14.18 4.21
C GLY A 22 -14.92 -13.86 5.69
N THR A 23 -13.90 -13.05 5.99
CA THR A 23 -13.60 -12.60 7.37
C THR A 23 -14.78 -11.80 7.93
N LYS A 24 -15.28 -12.18 9.11
CA LYS A 24 -16.37 -11.48 9.79
C LYS A 24 -15.90 -10.12 10.29
N ALA A 25 -16.83 -9.15 10.38
CA ALA A 25 -16.51 -7.78 10.80
C ALA A 25 -15.83 -7.70 12.18
N GLN A 26 -16.17 -8.62 13.09
CA GLN A 26 -15.58 -8.71 14.43
C GLN A 26 -14.10 -9.17 14.42
N ASP A 27 -13.70 -9.91 13.38
CA ASP A 27 -12.37 -10.52 13.23
C ASP A 27 -11.50 -9.68 12.28
N PHE A 28 -12.02 -8.51 11.86
CA PHE A 28 -11.39 -7.63 10.90
C PHE A 28 -10.23 -6.88 11.58
N TYR A 29 -9.02 -7.03 11.04
CA TYR A 29 -7.80 -6.40 11.57
C TYR A 29 -7.35 -6.90 12.97
N ASN A 30 -7.84 -8.05 13.43
CA ASN A 30 -7.44 -8.62 14.72
C ASN A 30 -6.14 -9.44 14.63
N TRP A 31 -5.06 -8.81 14.17
CA TRP A 31 -3.75 -9.44 14.06
C TRP A 31 -2.99 -9.32 15.38
N PRO A 32 -2.13 -10.30 15.74
CA PRO A 32 -1.24 -10.18 16.89
C PRO A 32 -0.39 -8.91 16.79
N ASP A 33 -0.12 -8.22 17.90
CA ASP A 33 0.81 -7.09 17.94
C ASP A 33 2.21 -7.57 17.49
N GLU A 34 2.90 -6.72 16.71
CA GLU A 34 4.23 -7.04 16.17
C GLU A 34 5.21 -5.98 16.64
N SER A 35 6.44 -6.43 16.88
CA SER A 35 7.56 -5.55 17.17
C SER A 35 7.73 -4.54 16.03
N PHE A 36 8.09 -3.30 16.37
CA PHE A 36 8.37 -2.28 15.35
C PHE A 36 9.47 -2.73 14.38
N ASP A 37 10.41 -3.55 14.85
CA ASP A 37 11.53 -4.08 14.07
C ASP A 37 11.13 -5.25 13.14
N GLU A 38 9.96 -5.85 13.38
CA GLU A 38 9.42 -7.00 12.62
C GLU A 38 8.31 -6.58 11.65
N MET A 39 8.00 -5.28 11.57
CA MET A 39 6.92 -4.77 10.75
C MET A 39 7.30 -4.76 9.27
N ASP A 40 6.94 -5.83 8.56
CA ASP A 40 6.89 -5.91 7.10
C ASP A 40 5.74 -5.05 6.57
N SER A 41 5.89 -3.75 6.71
CA SER A 41 5.20 -2.80 5.87
C SER A 41 5.67 -3.03 4.43
N THR A 42 4.81 -2.88 3.43
CA THR A 42 5.18 -2.70 2.01
C THR A 42 6.40 -1.79 1.79
N LEU A 43 6.65 -0.90 2.77
CA LEU A 43 7.83 -0.06 2.89
C LEU A 43 9.15 -0.81 3.05
N ALA A 44 9.21 -1.94 3.76
CA ALA A 44 10.43 -2.70 4.01
C ALA A 44 11.03 -3.23 2.71
N VAL A 45 10.18 -3.73 1.82
CA VAL A 45 10.58 -4.25 0.51
C VAL A 45 11.03 -3.11 -0.45
N GLN A 46 10.40 -1.93 -0.35
CA GLN A 46 10.83 -0.74 -1.12
C GLN A 46 12.08 -0.06 -0.54
N GLN A 47 12.32 -0.20 0.77
CA GLN A 47 13.44 0.43 1.49
C GLN A 47 14.79 -0.21 1.19
N SER A 48 14.84 -1.51 0.88
CA SER A 48 16.12 -2.15 0.54
C SER A 48 16.59 -1.80 -0.88
N GLU A 49 15.67 -1.67 -1.85
CA GLU A 49 16.04 -1.58 -3.28
C GLU A 49 15.87 -0.18 -3.91
N CYS A 50 15.11 0.74 -3.29
CA CYS A 50 14.96 2.11 -3.80
C CYS A 50 15.97 3.05 -3.13
N HIS A 51 17.01 3.42 -3.88
CA HIS A 51 18.09 4.28 -3.38
C HIS A 51 18.01 5.70 -3.92
N PRO A 52 18.45 6.72 -3.16
CA PRO A 52 18.48 8.11 -3.64
C PRO A 52 19.30 8.31 -4.91
N ASP A 53 20.31 7.46 -5.13
CA ASP A 53 21.20 7.54 -6.29
C ASP A 53 20.55 7.00 -7.57
N THR A 54 19.67 6.01 -7.46
CA THR A 54 18.93 5.43 -8.60
C THR A 54 17.62 6.15 -8.84
N CYS A 55 16.90 6.49 -7.77
CA CYS A 55 15.60 7.16 -7.82
C CYS A 55 15.69 8.55 -7.19
N THR A 56 16.44 9.42 -7.86
CA THR A 56 16.70 10.81 -7.43
C THR A 56 15.44 11.69 -7.40
N GLN A 57 14.38 11.28 -8.09
CA GLN A 57 13.10 11.97 -8.17
C GLN A 57 11.93 10.99 -8.07
N MET A 58 10.80 11.45 -7.55
CA MET A 58 9.56 10.67 -7.49
C MET A 58 8.82 10.74 -8.84
N THR A 59 9.04 9.76 -9.71
CA THR A 59 8.39 9.62 -11.02
C THR A 59 7.70 8.27 -11.16
N ALA A 60 6.76 8.17 -12.11
CA ALA A 60 6.22 6.88 -12.56
C ALA A 60 6.36 6.71 -14.07
N THR A 61 6.27 7.81 -14.82
CA THR A 61 6.58 7.84 -16.25
C THR A 61 7.49 9.04 -16.53
N GLU A 62 8.08 9.11 -17.72
CA GLU A 62 8.96 10.22 -18.12
C GLU A 62 8.21 11.56 -18.29
N GLN A 63 6.87 11.54 -18.25
CA GLN A 63 6.05 12.71 -18.58
C GLN A 63 5.87 13.68 -17.41
N TRP A 64 5.91 13.20 -16.16
CA TRP A 64 5.56 14.00 -14.99
C TRP A 64 6.36 13.63 -13.74
N ILE A 65 6.76 14.65 -12.99
CA ILE A 65 7.40 14.52 -11.67
C ILE A 65 6.37 14.78 -10.57
N PHE A 66 6.33 13.91 -9.56
CA PHE A 66 5.49 14.10 -8.39
C PHE A 66 6.19 14.95 -7.34
N LEU A 67 5.75 16.21 -7.21
CA LEU A 67 6.27 17.12 -6.18
C LEU A 67 5.79 16.73 -4.78
N CYS A 68 6.69 16.82 -3.81
CA CYS A 68 6.46 16.50 -2.40
C CYS A 68 5.78 17.67 -1.66
N ALA A 69 4.63 17.40 -1.04
CA ALA A 69 3.84 18.39 -0.31
C ALA A 69 4.20 18.53 1.18
N ALA A 70 5.21 17.80 1.68
CA ALA A 70 5.67 17.93 3.07
C ALA A 70 6.44 19.22 3.34
N HIS A 71 6.76 19.97 2.29
CA HIS A 71 7.53 21.20 2.33
C HIS A 71 6.63 22.42 2.17
N LYS A 72 7.07 23.57 2.69
CA LYS A 72 6.33 24.85 2.60
C LYS A 72 5.95 25.19 1.15
N THR A 73 6.88 24.94 0.23
CA THR A 73 6.66 24.99 -1.21
C THR A 73 6.90 23.59 -1.77
N PRO A 74 5.99 23.03 -2.57
CA PRO A 74 6.18 21.71 -3.16
C PRO A 74 7.52 21.64 -3.90
N LYS A 75 8.32 20.62 -3.58
CA LYS A 75 9.65 20.43 -4.18
C LYS A 75 9.87 18.98 -4.57
N GLU A 76 10.85 18.78 -5.43
CA GLU A 76 11.35 17.45 -5.78
C GLU A 76 12.04 16.80 -4.58
N CYS A 77 11.85 15.50 -4.45
CA CYS A 77 12.51 14.65 -3.46
C CYS A 77 12.89 13.35 -4.15
N PRO A 78 13.98 12.69 -3.70
CA PRO A 78 14.22 11.29 -4.00
C PRO A 78 12.97 10.45 -3.71
N ALA A 79 12.75 9.41 -4.50
CA ALA A 79 11.53 8.61 -4.40
C ALA A 79 11.35 7.97 -3.01
N ILE A 80 12.46 7.52 -2.39
CA ILE A 80 12.45 6.99 -1.03
C ILE A 80 12.06 8.04 0.01
N ASP A 81 12.55 9.27 -0.13
CA ASP A 81 12.21 10.37 0.77
C ASP A 81 10.77 10.84 0.56
N TYR A 82 10.31 10.90 -0.69
CA TYR A 82 8.91 11.17 -1.03
C TYR A 82 7.98 10.15 -0.35
N THR A 83 8.36 8.88 -0.43
CA THR A 83 7.63 7.76 0.14
C THR A 83 7.54 7.89 1.66
N ARG A 84 8.67 8.13 2.34
CA ARG A 84 8.72 8.39 3.79
C ARG A 84 7.81 9.57 4.18
N HIS A 85 8.01 10.73 3.57
CA HIS A 85 7.22 11.93 3.85
C HIS A 85 5.72 11.75 3.60
N THR A 86 5.35 10.96 2.58
CA THR A 86 3.97 10.68 2.26
C THR A 86 3.30 9.82 3.33
N LEU A 87 3.97 8.77 3.78
CA LEU A 87 3.41 7.87 4.80
C LEU A 87 3.39 8.51 6.18
N ASP A 88 4.44 9.23 6.57
CA ASP A 88 4.45 9.99 7.83
C ASP A 88 3.33 11.04 7.84
N GLY A 89 3.17 11.75 6.71
CA GLY A 89 2.09 12.71 6.53
C GLY A 89 0.70 12.06 6.58
N ALA A 90 0.55 10.86 6.03
CA ALA A 90 -0.70 10.10 6.09
C ALA A 90 -1.01 9.66 7.52
N ALA A 91 -0.03 9.07 8.21
CA ALA A 91 -0.17 8.63 9.60
C ALA A 91 -0.52 9.79 10.53
N CYS A 92 0.18 10.92 10.42
CA CYS A 92 -0.11 12.12 11.20
C CYS A 92 -1.52 12.65 10.93
N LEU A 93 -1.93 12.70 9.67
CA LEU A 93 -3.26 13.18 9.29
C LEU A 93 -4.38 12.27 9.79
N LEU A 94 -4.27 10.95 9.58
CA LEU A 94 -5.28 9.97 9.95
C LEU A 94 -5.42 9.81 11.48
N ASN A 95 -4.35 10.08 12.24
CA ASN A 95 -4.37 10.10 13.70
C ASN A 95 -4.71 11.47 14.30
N SER A 96 -4.96 12.49 13.47
CA SER A 96 -5.25 13.83 13.97
C SER A 96 -6.70 13.96 14.46
N ASN A 97 -6.88 14.13 15.77
CA ASN A 97 -8.21 14.40 16.37
C ASN A 97 -8.89 15.66 15.81
N LYS A 98 -8.14 16.57 15.17
CA LYS A 98 -8.68 17.77 14.51
C LYS A 98 -9.52 17.40 13.27
N TYR A 99 -9.07 16.41 12.51
CA TYR A 99 -9.67 16.04 11.23
C TYR A 99 -10.44 14.71 11.32
N PHE A 100 -9.95 13.77 12.11
CA PHE A 100 -10.55 12.47 12.36
C PHE A 100 -10.73 12.25 13.88
N PRO A 101 -11.67 12.96 14.53
CA PRO A 101 -11.93 12.82 15.96
C PRO A 101 -12.55 11.48 16.37
N SER A 102 -13.04 10.69 15.40
CA SER A 102 -13.69 9.40 15.62
C SER A 102 -13.15 8.38 14.63
N ARG A 103 -13.03 7.12 15.09
CA ARG A 103 -12.61 5.98 14.27
C ARG A 103 -13.76 5.28 13.56
N VAL A 104 -15.00 5.62 13.92
CA VAL A 104 -16.23 5.00 13.37
C VAL A 104 -17.03 5.96 12.48
N SER A 105 -16.85 7.26 12.66
CA SER A 105 -17.59 8.29 11.92
C SER A 105 -16.64 9.31 11.31
N ILE A 106 -16.75 9.53 10.00
CA ILE A 106 -15.92 10.47 9.26
C ILE A 106 -16.79 11.67 8.86
N LYS A 107 -16.31 12.88 9.13
CA LYS A 107 -16.97 14.10 8.66
C LYS A 107 -16.79 14.22 7.15
N GLU A 108 -17.83 14.61 6.43
CA GLU A 108 -17.81 14.78 4.97
C GLU A 108 -16.67 15.71 4.51
N SER A 109 -16.43 16.80 5.25
CA SER A 109 -15.32 17.75 5.00
C SER A 109 -13.92 17.12 5.10
N SER A 110 -13.80 15.94 5.72
CA SER A 110 -12.54 15.21 5.89
C SER A 110 -12.35 14.11 4.85
N VAL A 111 -13.42 13.71 4.14
CA VAL A 111 -13.37 12.71 3.06
C VAL A 111 -12.43 13.16 1.93
N ALA A 112 -12.48 14.45 1.56
CA ALA A 112 -11.57 15.02 0.56
C ALA A 112 -10.07 14.83 0.91
N LYS A 113 -9.75 14.77 2.22
CA LYS A 113 -8.39 14.52 2.70
C LYS A 113 -7.95 13.09 2.48
N LEU A 114 -8.87 12.13 2.61
CA LEU A 114 -8.62 10.73 2.28
C LEU A 114 -8.27 10.58 0.81
N GLY A 115 -9.00 11.23 -0.09
CA GLY A 115 -8.67 11.24 -1.52
C GLY A 115 -7.26 11.77 -1.79
N SER A 116 -6.86 12.85 -1.11
CA SER A 116 -5.50 13.40 -1.23
C SER A 116 -4.41 12.45 -0.72
N VAL A 117 -4.66 11.74 0.38
CA VAL A 117 -3.75 10.69 0.88
C VAL A 117 -3.70 9.53 -0.10
N CYS A 118 -4.84 9.04 -0.56
CA CYS A 118 -4.93 7.90 -1.46
C CYS A 118 -4.19 8.16 -2.78
N ARG A 119 -4.37 9.34 -3.38
CA ARG A 119 -3.63 9.75 -4.59
C ARG A 119 -2.12 9.71 -4.39
N ARG A 120 -1.63 10.14 -3.21
CA ARG A 120 -0.18 10.15 -2.93
C ARG A 120 0.36 8.75 -2.66
N ILE A 121 -0.39 7.90 -1.96
CA ILE A 121 -0.03 6.49 -1.79
C ILE A 121 -0.01 5.78 -3.14
N TYR A 122 -0.97 6.05 -4.03
CA TYR A 122 -1.01 5.42 -5.35
C TYR A 122 0.23 5.73 -6.20
N ARG A 123 0.81 6.94 -6.06
CA ARG A 123 2.07 7.30 -6.73
C ARG A 123 3.23 6.38 -6.31
N ILE A 124 3.24 5.91 -5.07
CA ILE A 124 4.24 4.96 -4.56
C ILE A 124 4.10 3.63 -5.28
N PHE A 125 2.87 3.14 -5.47
CA PHE A 125 2.63 1.94 -6.28
C PHE A 125 3.02 2.13 -7.73
N SER A 126 2.68 3.27 -8.35
CA SER A 126 3.07 3.54 -9.73
C SER A 126 4.58 3.60 -9.89
N HIS A 127 5.29 4.25 -8.96
CA HIS A 127 6.75 4.27 -8.96
C HIS A 127 7.34 2.87 -8.86
N ALA A 128 6.84 2.05 -7.92
CA ALA A 128 7.25 0.65 -7.77
C ALA A 128 7.06 -0.13 -9.08
N TYR A 129 5.89 0.00 -9.71
CA TYR A 129 5.53 -0.73 -10.92
C TYR A 129 6.46 -0.40 -12.10
N PHE A 130 6.75 0.89 -12.34
CA PHE A 130 7.51 1.32 -13.52
C PHE A 130 9.03 1.30 -13.33
N HIS A 131 9.53 1.48 -12.10
CA HIS A 131 10.97 1.56 -11.83
C HIS A 131 11.54 0.35 -11.08
N HIS A 132 10.69 -0.40 -10.35
CA HIS A 132 11.09 -1.54 -9.51
C HIS A 132 10.20 -2.76 -9.80
N ARG A 133 10.04 -3.07 -11.10
CA ARG A 133 9.02 -4.01 -11.59
C ARG A 133 9.06 -5.40 -10.95
N GLN A 134 10.25 -5.99 -10.86
CA GLN A 134 10.43 -7.33 -10.30
C GLN A 134 9.90 -7.41 -8.86
N ILE A 135 10.32 -6.46 -8.03
CA ILE A 135 9.94 -6.38 -6.62
C ILE A 135 8.44 -6.11 -6.47
N PHE A 136 7.89 -5.25 -7.33
CA PHE A 136 6.46 -5.00 -7.38
C PHE A 136 5.68 -6.29 -7.67
N ASP A 137 6.08 -7.04 -8.70
CA ASP A 137 5.38 -8.27 -9.09
C ASP A 137 5.46 -9.34 -8.01
N GLU A 138 6.65 -9.58 -7.43
CA GLU A 138 6.84 -10.54 -6.34
C GLU A 138 5.89 -10.24 -5.18
N TYR A 139 5.86 -8.98 -4.72
CA TYR A 139 5.00 -8.57 -3.60
C TYR A 139 3.51 -8.54 -3.95
N GLU A 140 3.14 -8.10 -5.15
CA GLU A 140 1.75 -8.01 -5.58
C GLU A 140 1.13 -9.40 -5.76
N ASN A 141 1.89 -10.37 -6.29
CA ASN A 141 1.45 -11.75 -6.43
C ASN A 141 1.15 -12.43 -5.08
N GLU A 142 1.85 -12.03 -4.03
CA GLU A 142 1.64 -12.57 -2.68
C GLU A 142 0.50 -11.86 -1.94
N THR A 143 0.44 -10.53 -2.02
CA THR A 143 -0.38 -9.70 -1.14
C THR A 143 -1.63 -9.11 -1.80
N PHE A 144 -1.61 -8.95 -3.13
CA PHE A 144 -2.62 -8.24 -3.93
C PHE A 144 -2.92 -6.83 -3.39
N LEU A 145 -1.91 -6.16 -2.84
CA LEU A 145 -2.10 -4.91 -2.11
C LEU A 145 -2.51 -3.77 -3.04
N CYS A 146 -1.80 -3.58 -4.14
CA CYS A 146 -2.09 -2.52 -5.11
C CYS A 146 -3.45 -2.75 -5.76
N HIS A 147 -3.80 -4.00 -6.08
CA HIS A 147 -5.11 -4.39 -6.58
C HIS A 147 -6.22 -4.06 -5.59
N ARG A 148 -6.10 -4.49 -4.33
CA ARG A 148 -7.08 -4.19 -3.28
C ARG A 148 -7.21 -2.69 -3.02
N PHE A 149 -6.09 -1.97 -3.04
CA PHE A 149 -6.07 -0.52 -2.89
C PHE A 149 -6.78 0.18 -4.05
N THR A 150 -6.52 -0.25 -5.28
CA THR A 150 -7.14 0.30 -6.50
C THR A 150 -8.66 0.08 -6.48
N LYS A 151 -9.12 -1.12 -6.08
CA LYS A 151 -10.55 -1.39 -5.85
C LYS A 151 -11.15 -0.51 -4.76
N PHE A 152 -10.43 -0.32 -3.66
CA PHE A 152 -10.88 0.53 -2.55
C PHE A 152 -11.08 1.97 -3.01
N VAL A 153 -10.10 2.58 -3.67
CA VAL A 153 -10.21 3.99 -4.11
C VAL A 153 -11.29 4.20 -5.17
N MET A 154 -11.52 3.20 -6.03
CA MET A 154 -12.60 3.23 -7.02
C MET A 154 -13.98 3.08 -6.38
N LYS A 155 -14.15 2.12 -5.46
CA LYS A 155 -15.41 1.86 -4.78
C LYS A 155 -15.93 3.07 -4.01
N TYR A 156 -15.03 3.85 -3.40
CA TYR A 156 -15.37 5.04 -2.62
C TYR A 156 -15.13 6.36 -3.36
N ASN A 157 -14.89 6.32 -4.69
CA ASN A 157 -14.66 7.49 -5.53
C ASN A 157 -13.59 8.46 -4.96
N LEU A 158 -12.53 7.91 -4.39
CA LEU A 158 -11.43 8.68 -3.78
C LEU A 158 -10.43 9.18 -4.84
N MET A 159 -10.44 8.56 -6.02
CA MET A 159 -9.60 8.85 -7.17
C MET A 159 -10.38 8.65 -8.47
N SER A 160 -10.11 9.45 -9.50
CA SER A 160 -10.65 9.21 -10.84
C SER A 160 -9.82 8.17 -11.59
N LYS A 161 -10.44 7.50 -12.57
CA LYS A 161 -9.79 6.51 -13.43
C LYS A 161 -8.58 7.06 -14.17
N ASP A 162 -8.62 8.32 -14.59
CA ASP A 162 -7.51 8.97 -15.31
C ASP A 162 -6.21 9.08 -14.48
N ASN A 163 -6.32 8.98 -13.16
CA ASN A 163 -5.15 8.96 -12.27
C ASN A 163 -4.59 7.55 -12.04
N LEU A 164 -5.27 6.51 -12.52
CA LEU A 164 -4.89 5.12 -12.35
C LEU A 164 -4.12 4.64 -13.58
N ILE A 165 -2.79 4.71 -13.51
CA ILE A 165 -1.88 4.36 -14.61
C ILE A 165 -1.34 2.94 -14.53
N VAL A 166 -1.58 2.25 -13.42
CA VAL A 166 -1.14 0.86 -13.23
C VAL A 166 -2.27 -0.07 -13.70
N PRO A 167 -2.04 -0.92 -14.72
CA PRO A 167 -3.09 -1.68 -15.42
C PRO A 167 -3.56 -2.92 -14.64
N ILE A 168 -3.98 -2.73 -13.38
CA ILE A 168 -4.35 -3.84 -12.47
C ILE A 168 -5.84 -4.22 -12.58
N LEU A 169 -6.69 -3.31 -13.05
CA LEU A 169 -8.13 -3.57 -13.18
C LEU A 169 -8.54 -4.18 -14.52
N GLU A 170 -7.65 -4.14 -15.53
CA GLU A 170 -7.94 -4.66 -16.86
C GLU A 170 -7.94 -6.20 -16.89
N GLU A 171 -7.10 -6.84 -16.07
CA GLU A 171 -7.01 -8.30 -15.97
C GLU A 171 -8.31 -8.97 -15.48
N GLU A 172 -9.12 -8.29 -14.66
CA GLU A 172 -10.41 -8.83 -14.20
C GLU A 172 -11.51 -8.73 -15.27
N VAL A 173 -11.46 -7.74 -16.15
CA VAL A 173 -12.41 -7.63 -17.27
C VAL A 173 -12.13 -8.74 -18.29
N GLN A 174 -10.87 -9.08 -18.52
CA GLN A 174 -10.51 -10.23 -19.35
C GLN A 174 -10.95 -11.57 -18.72
N ASN A 175 -10.77 -11.74 -17.40
CA ASN A 175 -11.12 -12.99 -16.69
C ASN A 175 -12.62 -13.17 -16.42
N SER A 176 -13.40 -12.09 -16.34
CA SER A 176 -14.86 -12.19 -16.23
C SER A 176 -15.54 -12.53 -17.56
N VAL A 177 -15.02 -12.03 -18.68
CA VAL A 177 -15.53 -12.32 -20.02
C VAL A 177 -15.22 -13.75 -20.49
N SER A 178 -14.12 -14.34 -20.01
CA SER A 178 -13.75 -15.73 -20.33
C SER A 178 -14.50 -16.80 -19.51
N GLY A 179 -15.21 -16.40 -18.44
CA GLY A 179 -16.01 -17.31 -17.60
C GLY A 179 -17.48 -17.46 -18.01
N GLU A 180 -17.99 -16.66 -18.95
CA GLU A 180 -19.41 -16.70 -19.39
C GLU A 180 -19.64 -17.40 -20.75
N SER A 181 -18.63 -18.06 -21.32
CA SER A 181 -18.74 -18.72 -22.65
C SER A 181 -18.96 -20.23 -22.63
N GLU A 182 -19.27 -20.85 -21.49
CA GLU A 182 -19.72 -22.25 -21.44
C GLU A 182 -20.97 -22.40 -20.56
N ALA A 183 -22.14 -22.12 -21.15
CA ALA A 183 -23.45 -22.60 -20.70
C ALA A 183 -24.37 -22.80 -21.91
#